data_AF-A0A950XBD9-F1
#
_entry.id   AF-A0A950XBD9-F1
#
_cell.length_a   1.000
_cell.length_b   1.000
_cell.length_c   1.000
_cell.angle_alpha   90.00
_cell.angle_beta   90.00
_cell.angle_gamma   90.00
#
_symmetry.space_group_name_H-M   'P 1'
#
loop_
_entity.id
_entity.type
_entity.pdbx_description
1 polymer ?
#
loop_
_entity_poly.entity_id
_entity_poly.type
_entity_poly.pdbx_seq_one_letter_code
_entity_poly.pdbx_strand_id
1 'polypeptide(L)'
;MIDKLSSRTARFLIDGLITACALYLAYLARYDGAIPAYQQRQFLILVVPVVLGRLLAQFIFGLHKHKWRYLSILDVIRICQVYAGFSFVLLGLRLALPSWQTLDIVRLPIGVIAMEFVMSLLGTLSIRGLRRIIDRRANRESGEASGRRILLAGAGIHGITVANEMVLSPGMRVVGFVDDDPHKVGSVIAGVPVLGPISSLSQQVKKLKVDEVLICIPPSGRDKLSAEIPRDLSVRTRIIPTMDEILSADGDLLSFEGIQSGPAPRRSSYSTGSAINGYPQTSLRDRTILITGGAGFIGSNLAEILAKDNQVVLLDVAFRGKPVEFTGLLRHPNVRAVEGSLLEGSHIQTLCQEADMVVHAAALVGVSRVCNAGRETLETNYVGTSRLLQALEGSKRLERLIYFSTSEVFGVNSFRVDENSAPSVGPIAEARWSYAIAKLAGEHLVKAYFRETGMPISIVRPFNVFGPKRTGEHAMLRFIVNALAGKSVEIHGDGSQIRSWCYIDDFCSALVRMLERREAIGEDFNIGNASNTLNILDLARKVVDLCGAPDTRIKFIDHPFPDISIRVPSLAKAQSLLGYKPRYDLDSALRLTIDWYREHLDFFVKDERLAAAARG
;
A
#
# COMPACT_ATOMS: atom_id res chain seq x y z
N MET A 1 25.74 -25.08 -5.64
CA MET A 1 25.16 -26.25 -4.93
C MET A 1 23.94 -25.90 -4.06
N ILE A 2 23.86 -24.70 -3.49
CA ILE A 2 22.81 -24.26 -2.54
C ILE A 2 21.40 -24.10 -3.18
N ASP A 3 21.31 -23.85 -4.49
CA ASP A 3 20.02 -23.65 -5.18
C ASP A 3 19.26 -24.96 -5.48
N LYS A 4 19.94 -26.10 -5.61
CA LYS A 4 19.29 -27.40 -5.89
C LYS A 4 18.42 -27.91 -4.73
N LEU A 5 18.71 -27.47 -3.50
CA LEU A 5 17.93 -27.76 -2.28
C LEU A 5 16.63 -26.94 -2.16
N SER A 6 16.39 -25.97 -3.05
CA SER A 6 15.17 -25.14 -3.03
C SER A 6 13.99 -25.76 -3.80
N SER A 7 14.25 -26.81 -4.58
CA SER A 7 13.22 -27.50 -5.36
C SER A 7 12.13 -28.08 -4.46
N ARG A 8 10.91 -28.19 -4.99
CA ARG A 8 9.80 -28.82 -4.25
C ARG A 8 10.15 -30.27 -3.88
N THR A 9 10.81 -30.98 -4.78
CA THR A 9 11.28 -32.36 -4.60
C THR A 9 12.27 -32.48 -3.44
N ALA A 10 13.26 -31.58 -3.35
CA ALA A 10 14.25 -31.62 -2.25
C ALA A 10 13.60 -31.42 -0.88
N ARG A 11 12.64 -30.49 -0.76
CA ARG A 11 11.90 -30.28 0.51
C ARG A 11 11.10 -31.51 0.93
N PHE A 12 10.46 -32.16 -0.03
CA PHE A 12 9.69 -33.37 0.20
C PHE A 12 10.58 -34.52 0.71
N LEU A 13 11.77 -34.68 0.11
CA LEU A 13 12.75 -35.68 0.54
C LEU A 13 13.30 -35.39 1.94
N ILE A 14 13.56 -34.11 2.26
CA ILE A 14 14.04 -33.71 3.59
C ILE A 14 12.96 -33.97 4.66
N ASP A 15 11.70 -33.59 4.42
CA ASP A 15 10.61 -33.84 5.38
C ASP A 15 10.39 -35.36 5.58
N GLY A 16 10.58 -36.17 4.53
CA GLY A 16 10.56 -37.63 4.62
C GLY A 16 11.71 -38.19 5.47
N LEU A 17 12.93 -37.68 5.27
CA LEU A 17 14.11 -38.07 6.06
C LEU A 17 13.94 -37.68 7.54
N ILE A 18 13.45 -36.48 7.82
CA ILE A 18 13.15 -36.04 9.20
C ILE A 18 12.18 -37.00 9.87
N THR A 19 11.12 -37.41 9.16
CA THR A 19 10.12 -38.34 9.70
C THR A 19 10.72 -39.72 9.97
N ALA A 20 11.53 -40.25 9.06
CA ALA A 20 12.20 -41.55 9.23
C ALA A 20 13.17 -41.52 10.43
N CYS A 21 13.99 -40.47 10.53
CA CYS A 21 14.91 -40.28 11.65
C CYS A 21 14.17 -40.09 12.98
N ALA A 22 13.11 -39.29 13.00
CA ALA A 22 12.29 -39.07 14.20
C ALA A 22 11.65 -40.38 14.69
N LEU A 23 11.13 -41.20 13.76
CA LEU A 23 10.59 -42.51 14.12
C LEU A 23 11.67 -43.43 14.68
N TYR A 24 12.84 -43.52 14.06
CA TYR A 24 13.95 -44.34 14.56
C TYR A 24 14.42 -43.90 15.95
N LEU A 25 14.58 -42.58 16.16
CA LEU A 25 14.94 -42.00 17.45
C LEU A 25 13.86 -42.24 18.51
N ALA A 26 12.59 -42.24 18.14
CA ALA A 26 11.49 -42.57 19.05
C ALA A 26 11.57 -44.04 19.50
N TYR A 27 11.93 -44.98 18.63
CA TYR A 27 12.20 -46.36 19.02
C TYR A 27 13.41 -46.48 19.95
N LEU A 28 14.52 -45.81 19.61
CA LEU A 28 15.71 -45.82 20.47
C LEU A 28 15.41 -45.25 21.86
N ALA A 29 14.74 -44.11 21.93
CA ALA A 29 14.35 -43.47 23.20
C ALA A 29 13.37 -44.33 24.00
N ARG A 30 12.47 -45.07 23.33
CA ARG A 30 11.51 -45.95 24.01
C ARG A 30 12.15 -47.18 24.65
N TYR A 31 13.25 -47.67 24.07
CA TYR A 31 13.94 -48.90 24.46
C TYR A 31 15.37 -48.65 24.98
N ASP A 32 15.61 -47.46 25.55
CA ASP A 32 16.88 -47.10 26.20
C ASP A 32 18.14 -47.39 25.35
N GLY A 33 18.03 -47.15 24.04
CA GLY A 33 19.09 -47.37 23.06
C GLY A 33 19.23 -48.79 22.52
N ALA A 34 18.55 -49.78 23.09
CA ALA A 34 18.62 -51.18 22.70
C ALA A 34 17.25 -51.72 22.22
N ILE A 35 16.93 -51.50 20.93
CA ILE A 35 15.65 -51.93 20.35
C ILE A 35 15.59 -53.47 20.29
N PRO A 36 14.60 -54.14 20.93
CA PRO A 36 14.46 -55.60 20.87
C PRO A 36 14.24 -56.11 19.43
N ALA A 37 14.70 -57.32 19.11
CA ALA A 37 14.64 -57.88 17.74
C ALA A 37 13.22 -57.87 17.12
N TYR A 38 12.18 -58.16 17.91
CA TYR A 38 10.79 -58.05 17.47
C TYR A 38 10.42 -56.62 17.06
N GLN A 39 10.88 -55.63 17.82
CA GLN A 39 10.60 -54.21 17.60
C GLN A 39 11.41 -53.62 16.44
N GLN A 40 12.60 -54.16 16.18
CA GLN A 40 13.37 -53.83 14.98
C GLN A 40 12.62 -54.26 13.71
N ARG A 41 12.03 -55.46 13.71
CA ARG A 41 11.22 -55.95 12.59
C ARG A 41 9.96 -55.08 12.40
N GLN A 42 9.30 -54.69 13.50
CA GLN A 42 8.19 -53.75 13.46
C GLN A 42 8.60 -52.40 12.85
N PHE A 43 9.72 -51.81 13.28
CA PHE A 43 10.22 -50.55 12.71
C PHE A 43 10.48 -50.66 11.20
N LEU A 44 11.15 -51.72 10.73
CA LEU A 44 11.47 -51.92 9.32
C LEU A 44 10.21 -52.01 8.44
N ILE A 45 9.14 -52.61 8.96
CA ILE A 45 7.86 -52.71 8.26
C ILE A 45 7.11 -51.37 8.27
N LEU A 46 7.16 -50.63 9.38
CA LEU A 46 6.33 -49.45 9.58
C LEU A 46 6.97 -48.13 9.15
N VAL A 47 8.29 -48.07 8.98
CA VAL A 47 8.97 -46.82 8.59
C VAL A 47 8.45 -46.27 7.26
N VAL A 48 8.28 -47.12 6.25
CA VAL A 48 7.77 -46.73 4.93
C VAL A 48 6.33 -46.20 5.00
N PRO A 49 5.33 -46.94 5.53
CA PRO A 49 3.96 -46.44 5.58
C PRO A 49 3.78 -45.21 6.49
N VAL A 50 4.54 -45.11 7.58
CA VAL A 50 4.49 -43.92 8.46
C VAL A 50 5.05 -42.69 7.74
N VAL A 51 6.19 -42.82 7.05
CA VAL A 51 6.78 -41.72 6.28
C VAL A 51 5.88 -41.32 5.12
N LEU A 52 5.36 -42.27 4.34
CA LEU A 52 4.46 -41.97 3.23
C LEU A 52 3.16 -41.33 3.71
N GLY A 53 2.58 -41.83 4.80
CA GLY A 53 1.38 -41.25 5.41
C GLY A 53 1.61 -39.81 5.89
N ARG A 54 2.76 -39.53 6.51
CA ARG A 54 3.14 -38.18 6.96
C ARG A 54 3.29 -37.24 5.77
N LEU A 55 4.00 -37.67 4.74
CA LEU A 55 4.20 -36.88 3.51
C LEU A 55 2.86 -36.62 2.79
N LEU A 56 1.96 -37.61 2.76
CA LEU A 56 0.62 -37.45 2.22
C LEU A 56 -0.20 -36.43 3.02
N ALA A 57 -0.14 -36.46 4.34
CA ALA A 57 -0.79 -35.45 5.18
C ALA A 57 -0.23 -34.04 4.87
N GLN A 58 1.09 -33.88 4.78
CA GLN A 58 1.70 -32.61 4.38
C GLN A 58 1.31 -32.18 2.96
N PHE A 59 1.07 -33.13 2.06
CA PHE A 59 0.58 -32.87 0.72
C PHE A 59 -0.85 -32.34 0.73
N ILE A 60 -1.77 -33.06 1.35
CA ILE A 60 -3.20 -32.71 1.44
C ILE A 60 -3.38 -31.31 2.06
N PHE A 61 -2.65 -31.01 3.13
CA PHE A 61 -2.72 -29.73 3.82
C PHE A 61 -1.82 -28.63 3.21
N GLY A 62 -1.20 -28.90 2.05
CA GLY A 62 -0.53 -27.89 1.25
C GLY A 62 0.81 -27.35 1.81
N LEU A 63 1.40 -27.99 2.81
CA LEU A 63 2.65 -27.52 3.47
C LEU A 63 3.87 -27.46 2.53
N HIS A 64 3.81 -28.17 1.40
CA HIS A 64 4.85 -28.21 0.37
C HIS A 64 4.80 -27.03 -0.61
N LYS A 65 3.68 -26.27 -0.65
CA LYS A 65 3.52 -25.10 -1.52
C LYS A 65 4.33 -23.90 -1.03
N HIS A 66 4.65 -23.85 0.26
CA HIS A 66 5.27 -22.72 0.94
C HIS A 66 6.79 -22.79 0.91
N LYS A 67 7.45 -21.68 0.55
CA LYS A 67 8.92 -21.59 0.59
C LYS A 67 9.37 -21.41 2.05
N TRP A 68 10.29 -22.25 2.52
CA TRP A 68 10.81 -22.23 3.91
C TRP A 68 11.39 -20.87 4.34
N ARG A 69 11.83 -20.07 3.37
CA ARG A 69 12.29 -18.69 3.54
C ARG A 69 11.27 -17.77 4.24
N TYR A 70 9.97 -18.05 4.12
CA TYR A 70 8.88 -17.20 4.61
C TYR A 70 8.06 -17.86 5.71
N LEU A 71 8.69 -18.65 6.59
CA LEU A 71 7.97 -19.30 7.70
C LEU A 71 7.31 -18.26 8.62
N SER A 72 5.99 -18.13 8.54
CA SER A 72 5.18 -17.26 9.41
C SER A 72 4.69 -17.99 10.67
N ILE A 73 4.15 -17.26 11.65
CA ILE A 73 3.52 -17.86 12.85
C ILE A 73 2.33 -18.75 12.44
N LEU A 74 1.55 -18.32 11.45
CA LEU A 74 0.43 -19.10 10.90
C LEU A 74 0.91 -20.41 10.26
N ASP A 75 2.08 -20.41 9.61
CA ASP A 75 2.65 -21.63 9.05
C ASP A 75 3.14 -22.58 10.15
N VAL A 76 3.67 -22.07 11.26
CA VAL A 76 4.02 -22.88 12.43
C VAL A 76 2.78 -23.56 13.00
N ILE A 77 1.67 -22.82 13.17
CA ILE A 77 0.40 -23.37 13.65
C ILE A 77 -0.10 -24.48 12.71
N ARG A 78 -0.06 -24.27 11.39
CA ARG A 78 -0.45 -25.31 10.41
C ARG A 78 0.43 -26.54 10.46
N ILE A 79 1.75 -26.37 10.61
CA ILE A 79 2.67 -27.51 10.79
C ILE A 79 2.28 -28.30 12.04
N CYS A 80 2.05 -27.63 13.17
CA CYS A 80 1.58 -28.28 14.39
C CYS A 80 0.27 -29.05 14.18
N GLN A 81 -0.71 -28.46 13.50
CA GLN A 81 -2.00 -29.10 13.21
C GLN A 81 -1.86 -30.35 12.35
N VAL A 82 -1.07 -30.29 11.26
CA VAL A 82 -0.83 -31.45 10.39
C VAL A 82 -0.08 -32.54 11.15
N TYR A 83 0.88 -32.16 11.99
CA TYR A 83 1.68 -33.13 12.74
C TYR A 83 0.85 -33.82 13.82
N ALA A 84 0.05 -33.05 14.57
CA ALA A 84 -0.86 -33.58 15.56
C ALA A 84 -1.94 -34.46 14.91
N GLY A 85 -2.55 -33.99 13.81
CA GLY A 85 -3.61 -34.71 13.11
C GLY A 85 -3.18 -36.09 12.62
N PHE A 86 -2.00 -36.21 12.01
CA PHE A 86 -1.50 -37.51 11.60
C PHE A 86 -1.11 -38.41 12.80
N SER A 87 -0.58 -37.85 13.89
CA SER A 87 -0.31 -38.63 15.10
C SER A 87 -1.61 -39.12 15.77
N PHE A 88 -2.71 -38.37 15.68
CA PHE A 88 -4.04 -38.84 16.09
C PHE A 88 -4.55 -39.99 15.20
N VAL A 89 -4.27 -39.97 13.90
CA VAL A 89 -4.59 -41.10 13.00
C VAL A 89 -3.83 -42.36 13.43
N LEU A 90 -2.54 -42.26 13.72
CA LEU A 90 -1.75 -43.39 14.24
C LEU A 90 -2.29 -43.91 15.58
N LEU A 91 -2.69 -43.01 16.48
CA LEU A 91 -3.30 -43.37 17.75
C LEU A 91 -4.65 -44.06 17.56
N GLY A 92 -5.50 -43.55 16.67
CA GLY A 92 -6.78 -44.15 16.31
C GLY A 92 -6.62 -45.55 15.73
N LEU A 93 -5.67 -45.75 14.81
CA LEU A 93 -5.32 -47.07 14.26
C LEU A 93 -4.85 -48.02 15.37
N ARG A 94 -4.02 -47.55 16.30
CA ARG A 94 -3.55 -48.32 17.45
C ARG A 94 -4.70 -48.78 18.36
N LEU A 95 -5.70 -47.93 18.59
CA LEU A 95 -6.85 -48.23 19.44
C LEU A 95 -7.87 -49.14 18.75
N ALA A 96 -8.05 -49.00 17.44
CA ALA A 96 -8.99 -49.80 16.65
C ALA A 96 -8.48 -51.23 16.37
N LEU A 97 -7.17 -51.45 16.35
CA LEU A 97 -6.59 -52.77 16.08
C LEU A 97 -6.62 -53.68 17.34
N PRO A 98 -7.30 -54.85 17.30
CA PRO A 98 -7.36 -55.80 18.41
C PRO A 98 -5.98 -56.42 18.70
N SER A 99 -5.72 -56.77 19.96
CA SER A 99 -4.44 -57.33 20.44
C SER A 99 -4.27 -58.83 20.12
N TRP A 100 -4.54 -59.25 18.89
CA TRP A 100 -4.27 -60.61 18.43
C TRP A 100 -2.79 -60.73 18.00
N GLN A 101 -2.14 -61.85 18.35
CA GLN A 101 -0.70 -62.08 18.15
C GLN A 101 -0.19 -61.82 16.72
N THR A 102 -1.06 -61.90 15.70
CA THR A 102 -0.72 -61.71 14.28
C THR A 102 -0.70 -60.23 13.84
N LEU A 103 -1.44 -59.34 14.50
CA LEU A 103 -1.52 -57.91 14.13
C LEU A 103 -0.70 -56.99 15.04
N ASP A 104 -0.06 -57.53 16.09
CA ASP A 104 0.78 -56.72 16.98
C ASP A 104 1.96 -56.06 16.25
N ILE A 105 2.41 -56.62 15.12
CA ILE A 105 3.50 -56.05 14.31
C ILE A 105 3.14 -54.72 13.65
N VAL A 106 1.86 -54.44 13.40
CA VAL A 106 1.41 -53.15 12.83
C VAL A 106 1.00 -52.13 13.91
N ARG A 107 1.08 -52.53 15.19
CA ARG A 107 0.45 -51.83 16.30
C ARG A 107 1.47 -50.99 17.09
N LEU A 108 1.83 -49.80 16.57
CA LEU A 108 2.83 -48.90 17.17
C LEU A 108 2.61 -48.63 18.67
N PRO A 109 3.65 -48.68 19.52
CA PRO A 109 3.53 -48.30 20.92
C PRO A 109 3.13 -46.81 21.06
N ILE A 110 2.24 -46.50 22.01
CA ILE A 110 1.78 -45.13 22.26
C ILE A 110 2.97 -44.19 22.55
N GLY A 111 3.95 -44.66 23.33
CA GLY A 111 5.17 -43.90 23.60
C GLY A 111 5.97 -43.56 22.34
N VAL A 112 6.03 -44.47 21.36
CA VAL A 112 6.70 -44.22 20.08
C VAL A 112 5.93 -43.19 19.26
N ILE A 113 4.58 -43.26 19.22
CA ILE A 113 3.74 -42.27 18.51
C ILE A 113 3.93 -40.86 19.11
N ALA A 114 3.94 -40.75 20.44
CA ALA A 114 4.10 -39.47 21.13
C ALA A 114 5.51 -38.88 20.93
N MET A 115 6.56 -39.71 21.06
CA MET A 115 7.94 -39.27 20.84
C MET A 115 8.21 -38.91 19.38
N GLU A 116 7.70 -39.68 18.42
CA GLU A 116 7.82 -39.37 16.99
C GLU A 116 7.16 -38.04 16.65
N PHE A 117 5.98 -37.73 17.21
CA PHE A 117 5.32 -36.43 17.03
C PHE A 117 6.22 -35.27 17.46
N VAL A 118 6.78 -35.35 18.67
CA VAL A 118 7.64 -34.28 19.22
C VAL A 118 8.92 -34.13 18.40
N MET A 119 9.60 -35.25 18.12
CA MET A 119 10.87 -35.24 17.39
C MET A 119 10.71 -34.77 15.94
N SER A 120 9.67 -35.21 15.25
CA SER A 120 9.39 -34.80 13.88
C SER A 120 9.03 -33.31 13.81
N LEU A 121 8.21 -32.82 14.73
CA LEU A 121 7.83 -31.41 14.81
C LEU A 121 9.06 -30.52 15.06
N LEU A 122 9.88 -30.87 16.06
CA LEU A 122 11.11 -30.15 16.36
C LEU A 122 12.08 -30.17 15.19
N GLY A 123 12.28 -31.33 14.54
CA GLY A 123 13.16 -31.47 13.39
C GLY A 123 12.76 -30.57 12.22
N THR A 124 11.46 -30.57 11.89
CA THR A 124 10.92 -29.76 10.79
C THR A 124 10.99 -28.26 11.11
N LEU A 125 10.66 -27.84 12.33
CA LEU A 125 10.79 -26.44 12.73
C LEU A 125 12.25 -25.98 12.75
N SER A 126 13.16 -26.84 13.20
CA SER A 126 14.60 -26.55 13.29
C SER A 126 15.22 -26.33 11.91
N ILE A 127 14.98 -27.24 10.97
CA ILE A 127 15.54 -27.14 9.60
C ILE A 127 14.96 -25.94 8.85
N ARG A 128 13.65 -25.67 8.98
CA ARG A 128 13.00 -24.52 8.34
C ARG A 128 13.46 -23.19 8.97
N GLY A 129 13.62 -23.16 10.30
CA GLY A 129 14.16 -22.01 11.03
C GLY A 129 15.61 -21.71 10.65
N LEU A 130 16.47 -22.73 10.60
CA LEU A 130 17.86 -22.58 10.18
C LEU A 130 17.96 -22.07 8.75
N ARG A 131 17.11 -22.56 7.83
CA ARG A 131 17.08 -22.07 6.45
C ARG A 131 16.70 -20.59 6.37
N ARG A 132 15.70 -20.15 7.15
CA ARG A 132 15.30 -18.75 7.25
C ARG A 132 16.46 -17.87 7.75
N ILE A 133 17.26 -18.37 8.69
CA ILE A 133 18.44 -17.65 9.22
C ILE A 133 19.54 -17.54 8.15
N ILE A 134 19.83 -18.61 7.43
CA ILE A 134 20.85 -18.63 6.35
C ILE A 134 20.45 -17.66 5.22
N ASP A 135 19.20 -17.71 4.75
CA ASP A 135 18.72 -16.83 3.69
C ASP A 135 18.75 -15.34 4.12
N ARG A 136 18.53 -15.05 5.42
CA ARG A 136 18.67 -13.69 5.99
C ARG A 136 20.13 -13.22 6.04
N ARG A 137 21.08 -14.11 6.33
CA ARG A 137 22.53 -13.78 6.36
C ARG A 137 23.10 -13.56 4.97
N ALA A 138 22.76 -14.41 4.01
CA ALA A 138 23.24 -14.29 2.62
C ALA A 138 22.81 -12.95 1.98
N ASN A 139 21.58 -12.49 2.22
CA ASN A 139 21.11 -11.19 1.76
C ASN A 139 21.76 -10.00 2.50
N ARG A 140 22.33 -10.21 3.69
CA ARG A 140 23.02 -9.17 4.48
C ARG A 140 24.44 -8.93 3.97
N GLU A 141 25.13 -9.99 3.54
CA GLU A 141 26.49 -9.92 2.98
C GLU A 141 26.52 -9.29 1.56
N SER A 142 25.41 -9.32 0.82
CA SER A 142 25.35 -8.72 -0.54
C SER A 142 25.29 -7.18 -0.52
N GLY A 143 25.05 -6.55 0.63
CA GLY A 143 24.88 -5.09 0.77
C GLY A 143 26.04 -4.36 1.45
N GLU A 144 27.18 -5.02 1.70
CA GLU A 144 28.16 -4.53 2.67
C GLU A 144 29.14 -3.42 2.22
N ALA A 145 29.13 -2.99 0.95
CA ALA A 145 30.27 -2.18 0.45
C ALA A 145 30.13 -0.65 0.42
N SER A 146 28.97 0.00 0.54
CA SER A 146 28.90 1.48 0.54
C SER A 146 27.55 2.04 0.98
N GLY A 147 27.46 2.62 2.18
CA GLY A 147 26.26 3.32 2.64
C GLY A 147 26.53 4.23 3.83
N ARG A 148 25.79 5.34 3.92
CA ARG A 148 25.87 6.33 5.03
C ARG A 148 25.51 5.67 6.36
N ARG A 149 26.29 5.92 7.40
CA ARG A 149 26.14 5.33 8.73
C ARG A 149 25.17 6.14 9.56
N ILE A 150 24.08 5.51 9.98
CA ILE A 150 22.96 6.16 10.66
C ILE A 150 22.83 5.62 12.08
N LEU A 151 22.74 6.53 13.05
CA LEU A 151 22.50 6.19 14.45
C LEU A 151 21.08 6.63 14.84
N LEU A 152 20.32 5.73 15.47
CA LEU A 152 18.93 5.99 15.85
C LEU A 152 18.83 6.30 17.34
N ALA A 153 18.26 7.45 17.71
CA ALA A 153 17.94 7.78 19.09
C ALA A 153 16.49 7.37 19.39
N GLY A 154 16.30 6.45 20.32
CA GLY A 154 15.03 5.81 20.67
C GLY A 154 14.88 4.43 20.02
N ALA A 155 14.98 3.38 20.83
CA ALA A 155 14.76 1.98 20.46
C ALA A 155 13.34 1.50 20.81
N GLY A 156 12.36 2.40 20.78
CA GLY A 156 10.94 2.08 20.90
C GLY A 156 10.34 1.58 19.58
N ILE A 157 9.02 1.34 19.58
CA ILE A 157 8.26 0.87 18.39
C ILE A 157 8.54 1.73 17.16
N HIS A 158 8.68 3.05 17.34
CA HIS A 158 8.95 3.98 16.25
C HIS A 158 10.36 3.79 15.66
N GLY A 159 11.40 3.76 16.50
CA GLY A 159 12.77 3.50 16.05
C GLY A 159 12.97 2.12 15.44
N ILE A 160 12.25 1.10 15.93
CA ILE A 160 12.24 -0.25 15.35
C ILE A 160 11.67 -0.23 13.92
N THR A 161 10.57 0.50 13.70
CA THR A 161 9.97 0.66 12.38
C THR A 161 10.93 1.32 11.42
N VAL A 162 11.54 2.45 11.83
CA VAL A 162 12.55 3.15 11.02
C VAL A 162 13.74 2.24 10.69
N ALA A 163 14.25 1.48 11.67
CA ALA A 163 15.36 0.55 11.42
C ALA A 163 15.00 -0.54 10.41
N ASN A 164 13.80 -1.13 10.49
CA ASN A 164 13.35 -2.15 9.56
C ASN A 164 13.16 -1.62 8.13
N GLU A 165 12.70 -0.37 7.98
CA GLU A 165 12.56 0.28 6.66
C GLU A 165 13.93 0.64 6.06
N MET A 166 14.87 1.10 6.88
CA MET A 166 16.21 1.43 6.43
C MET A 166 17.02 0.22 5.96
N VAL A 167 16.73 -0.98 6.48
CA VAL A 167 17.32 -2.23 5.96
C VAL A 167 16.94 -2.48 4.49
N LEU A 168 15.81 -1.92 4.02
CA LEU A 168 15.34 -2.06 2.64
C LEU A 168 15.85 -0.94 1.72
N SER A 169 16.54 0.07 2.27
CA SER A 169 16.96 1.27 1.53
C SER A 169 18.45 1.17 1.14
N PRO A 170 18.78 1.03 -0.16
CA PRO A 170 20.17 0.98 -0.60
C PRO A 170 20.89 2.30 -0.29
N GLY A 171 22.13 2.21 0.22
CA GLY A 171 22.98 3.37 0.51
C GLY A 171 22.86 3.96 1.92
N MET A 172 22.06 3.37 2.81
CA MET A 172 21.98 3.73 4.23
C MET A 172 22.22 2.50 5.11
N ARG A 173 22.97 2.67 6.20
CA ARG A 173 23.34 1.60 7.13
C ARG A 173 23.10 2.06 8.56
N VAL A 174 22.12 1.45 9.21
CA VAL A 174 21.90 1.66 10.65
C VAL A 174 23.03 0.98 11.44
N VAL A 175 23.78 1.75 12.21
CA VAL A 175 24.93 1.27 12.99
C VAL A 175 24.62 0.99 14.45
N GLY A 176 23.53 1.55 14.98
CA GLY A 176 23.13 1.33 16.37
C GLY A 176 21.90 2.13 16.78
N PHE A 177 21.36 1.75 17.94
CA PHE A 177 20.40 2.52 18.72
C PHE A 177 21.08 3.15 19.93
N VAL A 178 20.56 4.29 20.39
CA VAL A 178 20.73 4.77 21.77
C VAL A 178 19.36 4.93 22.42
N ASP A 179 19.17 4.47 23.65
CA ASP A 179 17.89 4.49 24.36
C ASP A 179 18.17 4.55 25.86
N ASP A 180 17.46 5.41 26.59
CA ASP A 180 17.68 5.64 28.02
C ASP A 180 17.16 4.51 28.92
N ASP A 181 16.39 3.57 28.36
CA ASP A 181 15.95 2.39 29.10
C ASP A 181 17.15 1.48 29.40
N PRO A 182 17.57 1.35 30.67
CA PRO A 182 18.74 0.55 31.04
C PRO A 182 18.54 -0.94 30.73
N HIS A 183 17.31 -1.41 30.60
CA HIS A 183 17.01 -2.80 30.21
C HIS A 183 17.25 -3.07 28.72
N LYS A 184 17.29 -2.02 27.88
CA LYS A 184 17.58 -2.14 26.45
C LYS A 184 19.06 -1.99 26.14
N VAL A 185 19.82 -1.25 26.96
CA VAL A 185 21.25 -1.02 26.75
C VAL A 185 22.02 -2.34 26.71
N GLY A 186 22.82 -2.55 25.66
CA GLY A 186 23.57 -3.79 25.43
C GLY A 186 22.78 -4.91 24.73
N SER A 187 21.46 -4.72 24.51
CA SER A 187 20.64 -5.66 23.76
C SER A 187 20.74 -5.44 22.24
N VAL A 188 20.17 -6.35 21.45
CA VAL A 188 20.05 -6.23 19.99
C VAL A 188 18.57 -6.19 19.64
N ILE A 189 18.12 -5.08 19.07
CA ILE A 189 16.73 -4.83 18.69
C ILE A 189 16.66 -4.69 17.16
N ALA A 190 15.75 -5.41 16.50
CA ALA A 190 15.65 -5.45 15.04
C ALA A 190 16.96 -5.79 14.31
N GLY A 191 17.89 -6.51 14.96
CA GLY A 191 19.21 -6.84 14.40
C GLY A 191 20.25 -5.72 14.51
N VAL A 192 19.93 -4.62 15.21
CA VAL A 192 20.76 -3.45 15.47
C VAL A 192 21.09 -3.38 16.97
N PRO A 193 22.35 -3.16 17.38
CA PRO A 193 22.72 -3.10 18.79
C PRO A 193 22.26 -1.79 19.45
N VAL A 194 21.82 -1.87 20.71
CA VAL A 194 21.57 -0.69 21.56
C VAL A 194 22.86 -0.38 22.32
N LEU A 195 23.51 0.71 21.95
CA LEU A 195 24.90 1.00 22.28
C LEU A 195 25.10 1.68 23.64
N GLY A 196 24.04 2.26 24.20
CA GLY A 196 24.10 3.06 25.40
C GLY A 196 22.88 3.97 25.57
N PRO A 197 22.82 4.72 26.69
CA PRO A 197 21.85 5.78 26.90
C PRO A 197 22.04 6.93 25.90
N ILE A 198 21.05 7.81 25.77
CA ILE A 198 21.10 8.96 24.86
C ILE A 198 22.24 9.91 25.24
N SER A 199 22.56 10.03 26.52
CA SER A 199 23.74 10.78 27.01
C SER A 199 25.07 10.31 26.39
N SER A 200 25.16 9.07 25.89
CA SER A 200 26.35 8.54 25.21
C SER A 200 26.41 8.85 23.71
N LEU A 201 25.38 9.51 23.15
CA LEU A 201 25.23 9.77 21.71
C LEU A 201 26.49 10.38 21.08
N SER A 202 27.06 11.43 21.69
CA SER A 202 28.26 12.11 21.18
C SER A 202 29.49 11.20 21.13
N GLN A 203 29.62 10.30 22.10
CA GLN A 203 30.71 9.32 22.13
C GLN A 203 30.53 8.29 21.01
N GLN A 204 29.30 7.80 20.81
CA GLN A 204 29.00 6.79 19.78
C GLN A 204 29.12 7.36 18.37
N VAL A 205 28.71 8.61 18.16
CA VAL A 205 28.85 9.33 16.88
C VAL A 205 30.32 9.36 16.44
N LYS A 206 31.23 9.73 17.34
CA LYS A 206 32.68 9.75 17.07
C LYS A 206 33.24 8.34 16.88
N LYS A 207 32.89 7.41 17.77
CA LYS A 207 33.40 6.03 17.76
C LYS A 207 33.04 5.26 16.50
N LEU A 208 31.80 5.41 16.02
CA LEU A 208 31.28 4.66 14.86
C LEU A 208 31.40 5.40 13.54
N LYS A 209 31.92 6.64 13.55
CA LYS A 209 31.97 7.55 12.40
C LYS A 209 30.59 7.71 11.77
N VAL A 210 29.61 8.07 12.59
CA VAL A 210 28.21 8.25 12.17
C VAL A 210 28.11 9.46 11.23
N ASP A 211 27.36 9.33 10.14
CA ASP A 211 27.12 10.40 9.18
C ASP A 211 25.84 11.20 9.52
N GLU A 212 24.81 10.52 10.07
CA GLU A 212 23.51 11.11 10.38
C GLU A 212 22.89 10.47 11.65
N VAL A 213 22.24 11.29 12.49
CA VAL A 213 21.48 10.85 13.66
C VAL A 213 20.00 11.08 13.40
N LEU A 214 19.18 10.04 13.57
CA LEU A 214 17.72 10.16 13.50
C LEU A 214 17.11 10.03 14.89
N ILE A 215 16.26 10.98 15.26
CA ILE A 215 15.53 10.99 16.52
C ILE A 215 14.17 10.36 16.30
N CYS A 216 13.94 9.21 16.93
CA CYS A 216 12.75 8.35 16.81
C CYS A 216 11.98 8.27 18.15
N ILE A 217 11.98 9.36 18.92
CA ILE A 217 11.37 9.46 20.25
C ILE A 217 10.08 10.28 20.16
N PRO A 218 8.99 9.86 20.83
CA PRO A 218 7.72 10.59 20.85
C PRO A 218 7.85 11.97 21.53
N PRO A 219 6.95 12.93 21.24
CA PRO A 219 6.97 14.30 21.79
C PRO A 219 7.21 14.37 23.29
N SER A 220 6.50 13.55 24.06
CA SER A 220 6.59 13.50 25.52
C SER A 220 7.98 13.13 26.06
N GLY A 221 8.83 12.52 25.23
CA GLY A 221 10.22 12.21 25.55
C GLY A 221 11.24 13.19 24.95
N ARG A 222 10.83 14.12 24.08
CA ARG A 222 11.76 15.05 23.40
C ARG A 222 12.21 16.22 24.24
N ASP A 223 11.44 16.62 25.25
CA ASP A 223 11.81 17.72 26.15
C ASP A 223 13.11 17.40 26.90
N LYS A 224 13.29 16.14 27.32
CA LYS A 224 14.54 15.62 27.93
C LYS A 224 15.71 15.61 26.93
N LEU A 225 15.41 15.37 25.65
CA LEU A 225 16.39 15.31 24.58
C LEU A 225 17.05 16.66 24.29
N SER A 226 16.28 17.76 24.42
CA SER A 226 16.78 19.13 24.18
C SER A 226 17.83 19.59 25.20
N ALA A 227 17.85 18.97 26.38
CA ALA A 227 18.83 19.21 27.44
C ALA A 227 20.09 18.32 27.31
N GLU A 228 19.97 17.16 26.68
CA GLU A 228 21.02 16.12 26.65
C GLU A 228 21.76 16.02 25.30
N ILE A 229 21.19 16.48 24.19
CA ILE A 229 21.90 16.57 22.90
C ILE A 229 22.77 17.83 22.91
N PRO A 230 24.11 17.70 22.85
CA PRO A 230 24.98 18.86 22.77
C PRO A 230 24.70 19.68 21.50
N ARG A 231 24.62 21.01 21.62
CA ARG A 231 24.38 21.92 20.49
C ARG A 231 25.51 21.87 19.43
N ASP A 232 26.63 21.23 19.74
CA ASP A 232 27.83 21.07 18.92
C ASP A 232 27.98 19.67 18.29
N LEU A 233 26.90 18.87 18.17
CA LEU A 233 26.96 17.62 17.43
C LEU A 233 27.41 17.87 15.98
N SER A 234 28.58 17.37 15.60
CA SER A 234 29.21 17.60 14.28
C SER A 234 28.53 16.87 13.11
N VAL A 235 27.34 16.31 13.32
CA VAL A 235 26.64 15.43 12.37
C VAL A 235 25.18 15.86 12.22
N ARG A 236 24.64 15.64 11.01
CA ARG A 236 23.26 16.02 10.69
C ARG A 236 22.29 15.26 11.59
N THR A 237 21.40 15.99 12.26
CA THR A 237 20.38 15.39 13.13
C THR A 237 18.99 15.69 12.55
N ARG A 238 18.15 14.67 12.41
CA ARG A 238 16.76 14.82 11.93
C ARG A 238 15.78 14.13 12.86
N ILE A 239 14.62 14.73 13.05
CA ILE A 239 13.52 14.15 13.83
C ILE A 239 12.58 13.42 12.87
N ILE A 240 12.28 12.17 13.17
CA ILE A 240 11.26 11.41 12.45
C ILE A 240 9.95 11.56 13.24
N PRO A 241 8.89 12.15 12.63
CA PRO A 241 7.63 12.35 13.33
C PRO A 241 6.96 11.01 13.64
N THR A 242 6.34 10.94 14.82
CA THR A 242 5.57 9.79 15.26
C THR A 242 4.23 9.67 14.56
N MET A 243 3.63 8.47 14.57
CA MET A 243 2.33 8.28 13.92
C MET A 243 1.27 9.21 14.54
N ASP A 244 1.29 9.36 15.86
CA ASP A 244 0.40 10.29 16.56
C ASP A 244 0.65 11.74 16.13
N GLU A 245 1.90 12.17 15.95
CA GLU A 245 2.22 13.52 15.45
C GLU A 245 1.82 13.75 14.00
N ILE A 246 1.95 12.73 13.15
CA ILE A 246 1.48 12.78 11.77
C ILE A 246 -0.05 12.94 11.73
N LEU A 247 -0.75 12.31 12.68
CA LEU A 247 -2.19 12.32 12.79
C LEU A 247 -2.75 13.54 13.56
N SER A 248 -1.98 14.11 14.49
CA SER A 248 -2.40 15.21 15.36
C SER A 248 -1.95 16.60 14.86
N ALA A 249 -1.30 16.69 13.71
CA ALA A 249 -0.81 17.94 13.15
C ALA A 249 -1.95 18.82 12.62
N ASP A 250 -2.66 19.48 13.53
CA ASP A 250 -3.25 20.80 13.27
C ASP A 250 -2.11 21.78 12.97
N GLY A 251 -1.85 22.06 11.68
CA GLY A 251 -1.25 23.29 11.13
C GLY A 251 0.17 23.73 11.53
N ASP A 252 0.60 23.61 12.78
CA ASP A 252 1.72 24.39 13.36
C ASP A 252 3.04 23.62 13.53
N LEU A 253 3.09 22.32 13.24
CA LEU A 253 4.36 21.56 13.19
C LEU A 253 5.10 21.68 11.84
N LEU A 254 4.55 22.46 10.90
CA LEU A 254 5.11 22.69 9.57
C LEU A 254 6.21 23.77 9.52
N SER A 255 6.62 24.34 10.66
CA SER A 255 7.62 25.43 10.72
C SER A 255 8.81 25.15 11.65
N PHE A 256 9.38 23.95 11.61
CA PHE A 256 10.69 23.70 12.24
C PHE A 256 11.77 23.39 11.20
N GLU A 257 11.94 24.31 10.26
CA GLU A 257 13.28 24.65 9.76
C GLU A 257 13.75 25.89 10.52
N GLY A 258 14.82 25.74 11.31
CA GLY A 258 15.65 26.86 11.79
C GLY A 258 15.03 27.75 12.87
N ILE A 259 15.59 27.67 14.08
CA ILE A 259 15.43 28.72 15.09
C ILE A 259 16.01 30.03 14.52
N GLN A 260 15.15 30.95 14.10
CA GLN A 260 15.40 32.39 14.18
C GLN A 260 14.15 33.09 14.73
N SER A 261 14.36 33.80 15.83
CA SER A 261 13.36 34.46 16.66
C SER A 261 12.80 35.74 16.02
N GLY A 262 11.48 35.78 15.87
CA GLY A 262 10.69 36.99 15.63
C GLY A 262 9.25 36.78 16.13
N PRO A 263 8.52 37.83 16.56
CA PRO A 263 7.25 37.65 17.25
C PRO A 263 6.16 37.16 16.30
N ALA A 264 5.42 36.13 16.75
CA ALA A 264 4.31 35.53 16.02
C ALA A 264 3.19 36.54 15.74
N PRO A 265 2.61 36.58 14.52
CA PRO A 265 1.45 37.40 14.25
C PRO A 265 0.21 36.80 14.94
N ARG A 266 -0.55 37.68 15.61
CA ARG A 266 -1.79 37.33 16.32
C ARG A 266 -2.81 36.67 15.39
N ARG A 267 -3.41 35.58 15.87
CA ARG A 267 -4.63 34.98 15.28
C ARG A 267 -5.71 36.06 15.14
N SER A 268 -6.10 36.37 13.91
CA SER A 268 -7.34 37.11 13.66
C SER A 268 -8.51 36.12 13.66
N SER A 269 -9.56 36.50 14.38
CA SER A 269 -10.85 35.84 14.42
C SER A 269 -11.44 35.76 13.01
N TYR A 270 -11.66 34.56 12.50
CA TYR A 270 -12.43 34.37 11.28
C TYR A 270 -13.87 34.80 11.51
N SER A 271 -14.27 35.86 10.81
CA SER A 271 -15.65 36.27 10.67
C SER A 271 -16.44 35.16 9.99
N THR A 272 -17.43 34.62 10.69
CA THR A 272 -18.58 33.94 10.10
C THR A 272 -19.28 34.90 9.14
N GLY A 273 -19.21 34.64 7.83
CA GLY A 273 -20.01 35.37 6.85
C GLY A 273 -19.32 35.61 5.51
N SER A 274 -19.22 34.58 4.68
CA SER A 274 -19.39 34.71 3.21
C SER A 274 -19.44 33.30 2.61
N ALA A 275 -20.47 33.03 1.80
CA ALA A 275 -20.67 31.77 1.12
C ALA A 275 -19.44 31.40 0.27
N ILE A 276 -18.87 30.21 0.47
CA ILE A 276 -17.86 29.61 -0.42
C ILE A 276 -18.60 29.11 -1.67
N ASN A 277 -19.14 30.05 -2.45
CA ASN A 277 -19.72 29.80 -3.76
C ASN A 277 -18.73 30.25 -4.81
N GLY A 278 -18.08 29.30 -5.47
CA GLY A 278 -17.23 29.58 -6.61
C GLY A 278 -16.50 28.35 -7.10
N TYR A 279 -17.08 27.68 -8.09
CA TYR A 279 -16.36 26.79 -9.00
C TYR A 279 -15.01 27.42 -9.39
N PRO A 280 -13.95 26.64 -9.59
CA PRO A 280 -12.69 27.14 -10.13
C PRO A 280 -12.97 28.00 -11.38
N GLN A 281 -12.46 29.22 -11.40
CA GLN A 281 -12.55 30.09 -12.57
C GLN A 281 -11.40 29.74 -13.52
N THR A 282 -11.65 29.81 -14.83
CA THR A 282 -10.62 29.64 -15.87
C THR A 282 -10.55 30.89 -16.75
N SER A 283 -9.34 31.22 -17.21
CA SER A 283 -9.10 32.23 -18.24
C SER A 283 -9.11 31.63 -19.66
N LEU A 284 -9.19 30.31 -19.80
CA LEU A 284 -9.24 29.65 -21.11
C LEU A 284 -10.57 29.95 -21.79
N ARG A 285 -10.50 30.39 -23.04
CA ARG A 285 -11.65 30.68 -23.89
C ARG A 285 -11.38 30.21 -25.31
N ASP A 286 -12.47 29.87 -26.00
CA ASP A 286 -12.47 29.55 -27.43
C ASP A 286 -11.53 28.39 -27.81
N ARG A 287 -11.27 27.48 -26.86
CA ARG A 287 -10.45 26.26 -27.09
C ARG A 287 -11.32 25.04 -27.34
N THR A 288 -10.80 24.12 -28.15
CA THR A 288 -11.32 22.75 -28.28
C THR A 288 -10.54 21.84 -27.35
N ILE A 289 -11.18 21.37 -26.28
CA ILE A 289 -10.56 20.58 -25.23
C ILE A 289 -11.10 19.15 -25.26
N LEU A 290 -10.24 18.19 -25.58
CA LEU A 290 -10.55 16.76 -25.56
C LEU A 290 -10.27 16.18 -24.16
N ILE A 291 -11.28 15.61 -23.52
CA ILE A 291 -11.15 14.91 -22.25
C ILE A 291 -11.46 13.43 -22.48
N THR A 292 -10.42 12.61 -22.49
CA THR A 292 -10.59 11.14 -22.48
C THR A 292 -10.93 10.70 -21.06
N GLY A 293 -11.81 9.72 -20.89
CA GLY A 293 -12.39 9.40 -19.59
C GLY A 293 -13.36 10.50 -19.12
N GLY A 294 -13.91 11.27 -20.07
CA GLY A 294 -14.70 12.47 -19.81
C GLY A 294 -16.03 12.22 -19.12
N ALA A 295 -16.54 10.97 -19.16
CA ALA A 295 -17.74 10.60 -18.42
C ALA A 295 -17.45 10.30 -16.94
N GLY A 296 -16.18 10.08 -16.59
CA GLY A 296 -15.73 9.75 -15.23
C GLY A 296 -15.75 10.94 -14.26
N PHE A 297 -15.55 10.64 -12.97
CA PHE A 297 -15.71 11.59 -11.87
C PHE A 297 -14.88 12.88 -12.04
N ILE A 298 -13.58 12.77 -12.29
CA ILE A 298 -12.73 13.96 -12.42
C ILE A 298 -12.99 14.64 -13.78
N GLY A 299 -13.14 13.85 -14.85
CA GLY A 299 -13.37 14.36 -16.20
C GLY A 299 -14.62 15.22 -16.30
N SER A 300 -15.74 14.77 -15.73
CA SER A 300 -17.00 15.51 -15.76
C SER A 300 -16.95 16.76 -14.89
N ASN A 301 -16.38 16.72 -13.69
CA ASN A 301 -16.23 17.92 -12.85
C ASN A 301 -15.33 18.98 -13.52
N LEU A 302 -14.23 18.55 -14.17
CA LEU A 302 -13.39 19.47 -14.93
C LEU A 302 -14.14 20.05 -16.15
N ALA A 303 -14.91 19.23 -16.85
CA ALA A 303 -15.67 19.65 -18.01
C ALA A 303 -16.74 20.72 -17.66
N GLU A 304 -17.40 20.65 -16.50
CA GLU A 304 -18.35 21.69 -16.05
C GLU A 304 -17.69 23.06 -15.87
N ILE A 305 -16.39 23.08 -15.55
CA ILE A 305 -15.62 24.32 -15.44
C ILE A 305 -15.25 24.83 -16.83
N LEU A 306 -14.75 23.94 -17.70
CA LEU A 306 -14.20 24.31 -19.00
C LEU A 306 -15.28 24.65 -20.04
N ALA A 307 -16.42 23.97 -20.02
CA ALA A 307 -17.47 24.10 -21.04
C ALA A 307 -18.16 25.48 -21.08
N LYS A 308 -17.98 26.30 -20.03
CA LYS A 308 -18.56 27.65 -19.95
C LYS A 308 -18.12 28.54 -21.11
N ASP A 309 -16.82 28.51 -21.42
CA ASP A 309 -16.20 29.39 -22.42
C ASP A 309 -15.41 28.62 -23.50
N ASN A 310 -15.46 27.28 -23.49
CA ASN A 310 -14.68 26.43 -24.41
C ASN A 310 -15.55 25.31 -24.99
N GLN A 311 -15.16 24.80 -26.16
CA GLN A 311 -15.72 23.58 -26.74
C GLN A 311 -15.07 22.38 -26.07
N VAL A 312 -15.86 21.51 -25.43
CA VAL A 312 -15.36 20.33 -24.71
C VAL A 312 -15.83 19.07 -25.42
N VAL A 313 -14.89 18.20 -25.78
CA VAL A 313 -15.17 16.88 -26.32
C VAL A 313 -14.91 15.85 -25.24
N LEU A 314 -15.95 15.13 -24.81
CA LEU A 314 -15.83 14.03 -23.88
C LEU A 314 -15.70 12.73 -24.68
N LEU A 315 -14.60 11.99 -24.47
CA LEU A 315 -14.42 10.65 -25.02
C LEU A 315 -14.46 9.64 -23.88
N ASP A 316 -15.38 8.68 -23.93
CA ASP A 316 -15.48 7.58 -22.95
C ASP A 316 -16.10 6.34 -23.61
N VAL A 317 -15.90 5.17 -23.01
CA VAL A 317 -16.45 3.91 -23.53
C VAL A 317 -17.95 3.76 -23.27
N ALA A 318 -18.49 4.55 -22.33
CA ALA A 318 -19.91 4.63 -22.03
C ALA A 318 -20.21 5.93 -21.27
N PHE A 319 -21.39 6.49 -21.48
CA PHE A 319 -21.90 7.65 -20.73
C PHE A 319 -23.00 7.29 -19.72
N ARG A 320 -23.71 6.19 -19.95
CA ARG A 320 -24.76 5.70 -19.05
C ARG A 320 -24.15 5.05 -17.81
N GLY A 321 -24.75 5.27 -16.64
CA GLY A 321 -24.29 4.76 -15.35
C GLY A 321 -23.01 5.43 -14.86
N LYS A 322 -22.70 6.65 -15.33
CA LYS A 322 -21.44 7.34 -15.08
C LYS A 322 -21.65 8.67 -14.36
N PRO A 323 -20.61 9.18 -13.66
CA PRO A 323 -20.67 10.47 -12.96
C PRO A 323 -21.20 11.65 -13.79
N VAL A 324 -20.98 11.65 -15.11
CA VAL A 324 -21.50 12.68 -16.02
C VAL A 324 -23.03 12.79 -16.06
N GLU A 325 -23.78 11.74 -15.73
CA GLU A 325 -25.26 11.79 -15.71
C GLU A 325 -25.79 12.71 -14.61
N PHE A 326 -25.00 12.92 -13.54
CA PHE A 326 -25.31 13.88 -12.49
C PHE A 326 -24.94 15.33 -12.85
N THR A 327 -24.58 15.57 -14.11
CA THR A 327 -24.20 16.89 -14.61
C THR A 327 -25.15 17.36 -15.72
N GLY A 328 -25.10 18.66 -16.03
CA GLY A 328 -25.79 19.22 -17.20
C GLY A 328 -25.06 19.01 -18.54
N LEU A 329 -23.88 18.36 -18.53
CA LEU A 329 -22.94 18.39 -19.66
C LEU A 329 -23.48 17.78 -20.94
N LEU A 330 -24.21 16.67 -20.88
CA LEU A 330 -24.74 16.00 -22.09
C LEU A 330 -25.78 16.84 -22.85
N ARG A 331 -26.30 17.90 -22.23
CA ARG A 331 -27.24 18.85 -22.85
C ARG A 331 -26.59 20.22 -23.08
N HIS A 332 -25.32 20.39 -22.73
CA HIS A 332 -24.65 21.67 -22.81
C HIS A 332 -24.24 21.96 -24.26
N PRO A 333 -24.50 23.16 -24.82
CA PRO A 333 -24.27 23.45 -26.23
C PRO A 333 -22.80 23.37 -26.65
N ASN A 334 -21.88 23.66 -25.73
CA ASN A 334 -20.44 23.57 -25.97
C ASN A 334 -19.84 22.19 -25.69
N VAL A 335 -20.66 21.16 -25.43
CA VAL A 335 -20.16 19.82 -25.09
C VAL A 335 -20.56 18.82 -26.15
N ARG A 336 -19.57 18.09 -26.67
CA ARG A 336 -19.77 16.94 -27.55
C ARG A 336 -19.37 15.65 -26.84
N ALA A 337 -20.33 14.75 -26.64
CA ALA A 337 -20.07 13.41 -26.14
C ALA A 337 -19.78 12.44 -27.29
N VAL A 338 -18.67 11.72 -27.21
CA VAL A 338 -18.26 10.71 -28.20
C VAL A 338 -18.03 9.40 -27.47
N GLU A 339 -18.85 8.39 -27.78
CA GLU A 339 -18.65 7.04 -27.26
C GLU A 339 -17.58 6.33 -28.09
N GLY A 340 -16.54 5.83 -27.43
CA GLY A 340 -15.43 5.17 -28.10
C GLY A 340 -14.31 4.74 -27.15
N SER A 341 -13.53 3.76 -27.60
CA SER A 341 -12.38 3.23 -26.86
C SER A 341 -11.07 3.79 -27.38
N LEU A 342 -10.14 4.12 -26.48
CA LEU A 342 -8.75 4.44 -26.86
C LEU A 342 -8.02 3.26 -27.53
N LEU A 343 -8.60 2.06 -27.45
CA LEU A 343 -8.07 0.88 -28.09
C LEU A 343 -8.55 0.71 -29.54
N GLU A 344 -9.40 1.59 -30.05
CA GLU A 344 -9.99 1.54 -31.39
C GLU A 344 -9.60 2.80 -32.19
N GLY A 345 -8.80 2.63 -33.24
CA GLY A 345 -7.90 3.70 -33.72
C GLY A 345 -8.49 4.82 -34.60
N SER A 346 -9.54 4.57 -35.40
CA SER A 346 -9.89 5.49 -36.50
C SER A 346 -10.48 6.81 -36.05
N HIS A 347 -11.31 6.82 -35.00
CA HIS A 347 -11.96 8.06 -34.53
C HIS A 347 -11.05 8.92 -33.64
N ILE A 348 -10.08 8.31 -32.93
CA ILE A 348 -9.19 9.02 -32.00
C ILE A 348 -8.32 10.03 -32.76
N GLN A 349 -7.81 9.66 -33.93
CA GLN A 349 -6.92 10.52 -34.69
C GLN A 349 -7.60 11.84 -35.07
N THR A 350 -8.83 11.80 -35.59
CA THR A 350 -9.60 13.00 -35.91
C THR A 350 -9.81 13.88 -34.69
N LEU A 351 -10.24 13.31 -33.56
CA LEU A 351 -10.46 14.06 -32.31
C LEU A 351 -9.17 14.73 -31.81
N CYS A 352 -8.03 14.03 -31.89
CA CYS A 352 -6.74 14.53 -31.47
C CYS A 352 -6.21 15.67 -32.36
N GLN A 353 -6.46 15.61 -33.67
CA GLN A 353 -6.01 16.64 -34.62
C GLN A 353 -6.87 17.92 -34.55
N GLU A 354 -8.11 17.81 -34.07
CA GLU A 354 -9.01 18.95 -33.85
C GLU A 354 -8.79 19.66 -32.50
N ALA A 355 -8.19 18.97 -31.53
CA ALA A 355 -8.05 19.46 -30.17
C ALA A 355 -6.87 20.45 -30.02
N ASP A 356 -7.14 21.58 -29.36
CA ASP A 356 -6.11 22.52 -28.92
C ASP A 356 -5.49 22.06 -27.59
N MET A 357 -6.27 21.38 -26.74
CA MET A 357 -5.79 20.82 -25.47
C MET A 357 -6.37 19.43 -25.21
N VAL A 358 -5.61 18.57 -24.54
CA VAL A 358 -6.02 17.22 -24.18
C VAL A 358 -5.83 16.97 -22.69
N VAL A 359 -6.87 16.42 -22.05
CA VAL A 359 -6.80 15.89 -20.69
C VAL A 359 -7.00 14.38 -20.76
N HIS A 360 -5.92 13.63 -20.56
CA HIS A 360 -5.95 12.18 -20.62
C HIS A 360 -6.30 11.60 -19.24
N ALA A 361 -7.60 11.53 -18.92
CA ALA A 361 -8.12 10.95 -17.68
C ALA A 361 -8.68 9.52 -17.84
N ALA A 362 -8.76 8.99 -19.08
CA ALA A 362 -9.18 7.62 -19.33
C ALA A 362 -8.24 6.62 -18.65
N ALA A 363 -8.80 5.80 -17.76
CA ALA A 363 -8.06 4.76 -17.07
C ALA A 363 -9.00 3.67 -16.53
N LEU A 364 -8.51 2.44 -16.49
CA LEU A 364 -9.10 1.40 -15.65
C LEU A 364 -8.54 1.54 -14.24
N VAL A 365 -9.41 1.86 -13.29
CA VAL A 365 -9.08 2.16 -11.89
C VAL A 365 -9.95 1.37 -10.92
N GLY A 366 -9.52 1.30 -9.66
CA GLY A 366 -10.25 0.65 -8.56
C GLY A 366 -9.60 -0.68 -8.17
N VAL A 367 -9.27 -0.83 -6.87
CA VAL A 367 -8.44 -1.95 -6.37
C VAL A 367 -9.05 -3.31 -6.73
N SER A 368 -10.35 -3.49 -6.52
CA SER A 368 -11.07 -4.72 -6.84
C SER A 368 -10.95 -5.07 -8.34
N ARG A 369 -11.25 -4.11 -9.22
CA ARG A 369 -11.19 -4.30 -10.67
C ARG A 369 -9.76 -4.57 -11.16
N VAL A 370 -8.78 -3.84 -10.64
CA VAL A 370 -7.36 -4.04 -10.98
C VAL A 370 -6.88 -5.44 -10.58
N CYS A 371 -7.26 -5.92 -9.40
CA CYS A 371 -6.87 -7.26 -8.94
C CYS A 371 -7.51 -8.36 -9.78
N ASN A 372 -8.74 -8.17 -10.26
CA ASN A 372 -9.47 -9.15 -11.05
C ASN A 372 -9.15 -9.09 -12.56
N ALA A 373 -8.73 -7.93 -13.07
CA ALA A 373 -8.54 -7.67 -14.49
C ALA A 373 -7.15 -7.04 -14.79
N GLY A 374 -6.08 -7.66 -14.30
CA GLY A 374 -4.71 -7.13 -14.46
C GLY A 374 -4.27 -6.95 -15.92
N ARG A 375 -4.67 -7.86 -16.83
CA ARG A 375 -4.42 -7.73 -18.27
C ARG A 375 -5.09 -6.49 -18.86
N GLU A 376 -6.40 -6.36 -18.67
CA GLU A 376 -7.19 -5.22 -19.15
C GLU A 376 -6.67 -3.90 -18.57
N THR A 377 -6.20 -3.93 -17.32
CA THR A 377 -5.57 -2.79 -16.64
C THR A 377 -4.32 -2.32 -17.37
N LEU A 378 -3.42 -3.24 -17.74
CA LEU A 378 -2.20 -2.92 -18.49
C LEU A 378 -2.54 -2.44 -19.91
N GLU A 379 -3.42 -3.14 -20.64
CA GLU A 379 -3.83 -2.77 -21.99
C GLU A 379 -4.48 -1.38 -22.02
N THR A 380 -5.48 -1.13 -21.18
CA THR A 380 -6.19 0.15 -21.15
C THR A 380 -5.27 1.30 -20.74
N ASN A 381 -4.50 1.13 -19.66
CA ASN A 381 -3.74 2.24 -19.09
C ASN A 381 -2.42 2.51 -19.83
N TYR A 382 -1.77 1.50 -20.43
CA TYR A 382 -0.52 1.69 -21.16
C TYR A 382 -0.73 1.75 -22.67
N VAL A 383 -1.38 0.74 -23.28
CA VAL A 383 -1.58 0.71 -24.74
C VAL A 383 -2.53 1.83 -25.17
N GLY A 384 -3.60 2.09 -24.41
CA GLY A 384 -4.48 3.23 -24.65
C GLY A 384 -3.74 4.58 -24.62
N THR A 385 -2.85 4.77 -23.64
CA THR A 385 -1.97 5.95 -23.57
C THR A 385 -1.06 6.05 -24.79
N SER A 386 -0.41 4.95 -25.18
CA SER A 386 0.49 4.92 -26.34
C SER A 386 -0.23 5.30 -27.64
N ARG A 387 -1.47 4.81 -27.84
CA ARG A 387 -2.28 5.15 -29.02
C ARG A 387 -2.71 6.61 -29.04
N LEU A 388 -3.06 7.16 -27.89
CA LEU A 388 -3.37 8.58 -27.77
C LEU A 388 -2.16 9.45 -28.17
N LEU A 389 -0.97 9.10 -27.68
CA LEU A 389 0.26 9.84 -28.01
C LEU A 389 0.60 9.75 -29.50
N GLN A 390 0.47 8.58 -30.11
CA GLN A 390 0.63 8.41 -31.56
C GLN A 390 -0.38 9.24 -32.36
N ALA A 391 -1.64 9.34 -31.90
CA ALA A 391 -2.66 10.14 -32.56
C ALA A 391 -2.42 11.66 -32.44
N LEU A 392 -1.74 12.09 -31.38
CA LEU A 392 -1.35 13.49 -31.14
C LEU A 392 -0.02 13.86 -31.80
N GLU A 393 0.80 12.88 -32.16
CA GLU A 393 2.06 13.09 -32.84
C GLU A 393 1.85 13.84 -34.17
N GLY A 394 2.66 14.87 -34.41
CA GLY A 394 2.53 15.74 -35.57
C GLY A 394 1.37 16.74 -35.52
N SER A 395 0.54 16.76 -34.46
CA SER A 395 -0.47 17.80 -34.28
C SER A 395 0.20 19.17 -34.14
N LYS A 396 -0.18 20.11 -35.01
CA LYS A 396 0.30 21.50 -34.98
C LYS A 396 -0.54 22.40 -34.07
N ARG A 397 -1.69 21.92 -33.60
CA ARG A 397 -2.65 22.68 -32.78
C ARG A 397 -2.50 22.44 -31.28
N LEU A 398 -1.90 21.31 -30.90
CA LEU A 398 -1.81 20.91 -29.50
C LEU A 398 -0.97 21.89 -28.68
N GLU A 399 -1.61 22.60 -27.77
CA GLU A 399 -1.00 23.54 -26.83
C GLU A 399 -0.70 22.89 -25.48
N ARG A 400 -1.47 21.87 -25.10
CA ARG A 400 -1.31 21.16 -23.82
C ARG A 400 -1.82 19.73 -23.85
N LEU A 401 -1.07 18.81 -23.26
CA LEU A 401 -1.56 17.48 -22.85
C LEU A 401 -1.32 17.29 -21.34
N ILE A 402 -2.37 17.02 -20.57
CA ILE A 402 -2.25 16.56 -19.18
C ILE A 402 -2.43 15.04 -19.13
N TYR A 403 -1.39 14.34 -18.71
CA TYR A 403 -1.42 12.89 -18.44
C TYR A 403 -1.77 12.60 -16.98
N PHE A 404 -2.81 11.81 -16.75
CA PHE A 404 -3.15 11.34 -15.41
C PHE A 404 -2.36 10.08 -15.05
N SER A 405 -1.43 10.26 -14.11
CA SER A 405 -0.78 9.17 -13.39
C SER A 405 -1.50 8.91 -12.06
N THR A 406 -0.77 8.47 -11.03
CA THR A 406 -1.29 8.10 -9.71
C THR A 406 -0.24 8.27 -8.63
N SER A 407 -0.66 8.60 -7.41
CA SER A 407 0.22 8.52 -6.22
C SER A 407 0.69 7.09 -5.92
N GLU A 408 0.05 6.06 -6.48
CA GLU A 408 0.43 4.65 -6.26
C GLU A 408 1.79 4.29 -6.90
N VAL A 409 2.37 5.14 -7.75
CA VAL A 409 3.73 4.95 -8.28
C VAL A 409 4.81 5.01 -7.18
N PHE A 410 4.49 5.63 -6.04
CA PHE A 410 5.38 5.74 -4.88
C PHE A 410 5.27 4.54 -3.92
N GLY A 411 4.43 3.56 -4.22
CA GLY A 411 4.37 2.27 -3.50
C GLY A 411 3.61 2.29 -2.18
N VAL A 412 4.07 1.47 -1.23
CA VAL A 412 3.36 1.14 0.02
C VAL A 412 3.48 2.24 1.08
N ASN A 413 4.62 2.94 1.14
CA ASN A 413 4.85 4.01 2.11
C ASN A 413 5.30 5.28 1.38
N SER A 414 4.38 6.23 1.27
CA SER A 414 4.57 7.47 0.53
C SER A 414 4.31 8.68 1.42
N PHE A 415 5.10 8.83 2.49
CA PHE A 415 5.02 9.97 3.39
C PHE A 415 5.82 11.17 2.87
N ARG A 416 5.12 12.28 2.60
CA ARG A 416 5.67 13.55 2.08
C ARG A 416 6.53 13.37 0.83
N VAL A 417 6.18 12.41 -0.01
CA VAL A 417 6.87 12.18 -1.28
C VAL A 417 6.73 13.39 -2.19
N ASP A 418 7.84 13.77 -2.82
CA ASP A 418 7.90 14.79 -3.84
C ASP A 418 8.05 14.14 -5.23
N GLU A 419 8.14 14.96 -6.26
CA GLU A 419 8.25 14.52 -7.64
C GLU A 419 9.59 13.84 -7.98
N ASN A 420 10.63 14.03 -7.15
CA ASN A 420 11.94 13.41 -7.32
C ASN A 420 12.08 12.08 -6.54
N SER A 421 11.07 11.73 -5.75
CA SER A 421 11.07 10.52 -4.95
C SER A 421 11.04 9.29 -5.86
N ALA A 422 11.87 8.30 -5.53
CA ALA A 422 11.98 7.09 -6.34
C ALA A 422 10.65 6.32 -6.33
N PRO A 423 10.20 5.79 -7.49
CA PRO A 423 9.03 4.94 -7.53
C PRO A 423 9.29 3.64 -6.78
N SER A 424 8.22 3.07 -6.22
CA SER A 424 8.27 1.80 -5.52
C SER A 424 7.07 0.95 -5.95
N VAL A 425 7.34 -0.25 -6.44
CA VAL A 425 6.32 -1.21 -6.86
C VAL A 425 6.51 -2.51 -6.09
N GLY A 426 5.41 -3.12 -5.66
CA GLY A 426 5.47 -4.39 -4.95
C GLY A 426 5.71 -5.60 -5.85
N PRO A 427 5.67 -6.82 -5.28
CA PRO A 427 6.03 -8.04 -5.98
C PRO A 427 5.14 -8.36 -7.18
N ILE A 428 5.72 -8.92 -8.24
CA ILE A 428 5.01 -9.34 -9.47
C ILE A 428 3.88 -10.35 -9.22
N ALA A 429 3.94 -11.11 -8.13
CA ALA A 429 2.92 -12.09 -7.76
C ALA A 429 1.58 -11.44 -7.35
N GLU A 430 1.56 -10.13 -7.10
CA GLU A 430 0.38 -9.39 -6.67
C GLU A 430 -0.18 -8.55 -7.81
N ALA A 431 -1.36 -8.93 -8.32
CA ALA A 431 -2.01 -8.27 -9.47
C ALA A 431 -2.27 -6.77 -9.24
N ARG A 432 -2.40 -6.32 -7.99
CA ARG A 432 -2.62 -4.93 -7.61
C ARG A 432 -1.61 -3.97 -8.24
N TRP A 433 -0.33 -4.37 -8.33
CA TRP A 433 0.72 -3.50 -8.83
C TRP A 433 0.67 -3.27 -10.34
N SER A 434 -0.14 -4.02 -11.08
CA SER A 434 -0.33 -3.81 -12.53
C SER A 434 -0.79 -2.39 -12.86
N TYR A 435 -1.63 -1.78 -12.02
CA TYR A 435 -2.08 -0.39 -12.19
C TYR A 435 -0.94 0.61 -12.02
N ALA A 436 -0.21 0.53 -10.90
CA ALA A 436 0.92 1.41 -10.62
C ALA A 436 2.02 1.27 -11.68
N ILE A 437 2.31 0.04 -12.13
CA ILE A 437 3.27 -0.24 -13.20
C ILE A 437 2.81 0.37 -14.53
N ALA A 438 1.54 0.19 -14.92
CA ALA A 438 1.03 0.77 -16.17
C ALA A 438 1.15 2.30 -16.18
N LYS A 439 0.81 2.94 -15.04
CA LYS A 439 0.91 4.40 -14.90
C LYS A 439 2.37 4.87 -14.90
N LEU A 440 3.27 4.18 -14.19
CA LEU A 440 4.70 4.50 -14.19
C LEU A 440 5.31 4.34 -15.59
N ALA A 441 4.99 3.27 -16.31
CA ALA A 441 5.41 3.08 -17.69
C ALA A 441 4.86 4.18 -18.61
N GLY A 442 3.60 4.59 -18.40
CA GLY A 442 3.00 5.73 -19.07
C GLY A 442 3.72 7.05 -18.78
N GLU A 443 4.13 7.31 -17.53
CA GLU A 443 4.93 8.50 -17.19
C GLU A 443 6.25 8.56 -17.97
N HIS A 444 6.97 7.44 -18.04
CA HIS A 444 8.20 7.36 -18.83
C HIS A 444 7.94 7.56 -20.33
N LEU A 445 6.86 6.98 -20.86
CA LEU A 445 6.48 7.14 -22.26
C LEU A 445 6.16 8.60 -22.59
N VAL A 446 5.33 9.27 -21.80
CA VAL A 446 4.96 10.67 -22.06
C VAL A 446 6.16 11.61 -21.89
N LYS A 447 7.07 11.35 -20.95
CA LYS A 447 8.33 12.11 -20.81
C LYS A 447 9.28 11.86 -21.99
N ALA A 448 9.27 10.67 -22.60
CA ALA A 448 10.00 10.42 -23.83
C ALA A 448 9.44 11.26 -24.99
N TYR A 449 8.11 11.25 -25.20
CA TYR A 449 7.46 12.10 -26.20
C TYR A 449 7.77 13.59 -26.02
N PHE A 450 7.73 14.11 -24.79
CA PHE A 450 8.13 15.50 -24.50
C PHE A 450 9.58 15.78 -24.93
N ARG A 451 10.52 14.91 -24.55
CA ARG A 451 11.95 15.11 -24.85
C ARG A 451 12.28 14.97 -26.34
N GLU A 452 11.61 14.06 -27.03
CA GLU A 452 11.95 13.68 -28.41
C GLU A 452 11.21 14.53 -29.45
N THR A 453 9.94 14.91 -29.17
CA THR A 453 9.09 15.61 -30.13
C THR A 453 8.71 17.03 -29.69
N GLY A 454 8.99 17.40 -28.43
CA GLY A 454 8.58 18.69 -27.86
C GLY A 454 7.09 18.79 -27.54
N MET A 455 6.33 17.68 -27.58
CA MET A 455 4.89 17.65 -27.28
C MET A 455 4.63 18.27 -25.89
N PRO A 456 3.72 19.27 -25.73
CA PRO A 456 3.60 20.07 -24.52
C PRO A 456 2.86 19.34 -23.39
N ILE A 457 3.55 18.41 -22.74
CA ILE A 457 2.96 17.46 -21.78
C ILE A 457 3.22 17.88 -20.33
N SER A 458 2.23 17.70 -19.48
CA SER A 458 2.35 17.73 -18.02
C SER A 458 1.80 16.43 -17.42
N ILE A 459 2.35 15.99 -16.28
CA ILE A 459 1.85 14.80 -15.56
C ILE A 459 1.19 15.25 -14.26
N VAL A 460 0.03 14.69 -13.93
CA VAL A 460 -0.61 14.86 -12.63
C VAL A 460 -0.67 13.53 -11.87
N ARG A 461 -0.29 13.53 -10.59
CA ARG A 461 -0.42 12.40 -9.67
C ARG A 461 -1.45 12.73 -8.59
N PRO A 462 -2.70 12.23 -8.71
CA PRO A 462 -3.72 12.47 -7.70
C PRO A 462 -3.44 11.75 -6.37
N PHE A 463 -3.59 12.47 -5.27
CA PHE A 463 -3.63 11.94 -3.90
C PHE A 463 -5.07 11.99 -3.38
N ASN A 464 -5.72 10.83 -3.37
CA ASN A 464 -7.07 10.56 -2.84
C ASN A 464 -8.10 11.68 -3.07
N VAL A 465 -8.42 11.95 -4.35
CA VAL A 465 -9.46 12.93 -4.73
C VAL A 465 -10.85 12.40 -4.35
N PHE A 466 -11.70 13.23 -3.76
CA PHE A 466 -13.08 12.91 -3.40
C PHE A 466 -14.03 14.09 -3.58
N GLY A 467 -15.33 13.82 -3.59
CA GLY A 467 -16.36 14.84 -3.70
C GLY A 467 -17.71 14.30 -4.18
N PRO A 468 -18.69 15.19 -4.39
CA PRO A 468 -19.97 14.90 -5.03
C PRO A 468 -19.85 14.13 -6.36
N LYS A 469 -20.88 13.39 -6.77
CA LYS A 469 -20.98 12.69 -8.08
C LYS A 469 -20.04 11.51 -8.29
N ARG A 470 -19.12 11.23 -7.36
CA ARG A 470 -18.22 10.07 -7.49
C ARG A 470 -19.00 8.76 -7.32
N THR A 471 -18.84 7.85 -8.26
CA THR A 471 -19.47 6.51 -8.23
C THR A 471 -18.41 5.41 -8.19
N GLY A 472 -18.86 4.16 -8.15
CA GLY A 472 -18.00 2.96 -8.13
C GLY A 472 -17.66 2.49 -6.72
N GLU A 473 -16.54 1.81 -6.55
CA GLU A 473 -16.14 1.24 -5.25
C GLU A 473 -14.98 2.02 -4.63
N HIS A 474 -15.25 2.84 -3.60
CA HIS A 474 -14.21 3.47 -2.78
C HIS A 474 -14.65 3.69 -1.34
N ALA A 475 -13.67 3.75 -0.42
CA ALA A 475 -13.91 3.79 1.03
C ALA A 475 -14.86 4.92 1.44
N MET A 476 -14.61 6.15 0.99
CA MET A 476 -15.43 7.30 1.38
C MET A 476 -16.90 7.19 0.95
N LEU A 477 -17.18 6.72 -0.27
CA LEU A 477 -18.56 6.49 -0.71
C LEU A 477 -19.22 5.41 0.14
N ARG A 478 -18.54 4.28 0.37
CA ARG A 478 -19.08 3.20 1.21
C ARG A 478 -19.39 3.69 2.62
N PHE A 479 -18.51 4.51 3.21
CA PHE A 479 -18.73 5.04 4.55
C PHE A 479 -19.96 5.95 4.59
N ILE A 480 -20.06 6.88 3.65
CA ILE A 480 -21.17 7.84 3.59
C ILE A 480 -22.49 7.12 3.31
N VAL A 481 -22.55 6.31 2.25
CA VAL A 481 -23.77 5.60 1.84
C VAL A 481 -24.23 4.63 2.93
N ASN A 482 -23.32 3.85 3.54
CA ASN A 482 -23.72 2.93 4.60
C ASN A 482 -24.22 3.67 5.84
N ALA A 483 -23.54 4.74 6.26
CA ALA A 483 -23.98 5.54 7.40
C ALA A 483 -25.37 6.16 7.15
N LEU A 484 -25.57 6.78 5.97
CA LEU A 484 -26.87 7.37 5.59
C LEU A 484 -27.99 6.33 5.44
N ALA A 485 -27.65 5.10 5.01
CA ALA A 485 -28.60 4.01 4.88
C ALA A 485 -28.85 3.22 6.18
N GLY A 486 -28.27 3.64 7.31
CA GLY A 486 -28.38 2.93 8.60
C GLY A 486 -27.72 1.55 8.62
N LYS A 487 -26.75 1.31 7.72
CA LYS A 487 -25.96 0.07 7.63
C LYS A 487 -24.67 0.19 8.42
N SER A 488 -24.02 -0.95 8.71
CA SER A 488 -22.67 -0.93 9.29
C SER A 488 -21.63 -0.40 8.29
N VAL A 489 -20.67 0.36 8.80
CA VAL A 489 -19.52 0.83 8.03
C VAL A 489 -18.40 -0.22 8.12
N GLU A 490 -17.90 -0.65 6.96
CA GLU A 490 -16.89 -1.70 6.86
C GLU A 490 -15.52 -1.14 6.49
N ILE A 491 -14.56 -1.28 7.41
CA ILE A 491 -13.15 -0.94 7.25
C ILE A 491 -12.40 -2.19 6.80
N HIS A 492 -11.60 -2.04 5.74
CA HIS A 492 -10.74 -3.10 5.23
C HIS A 492 -9.41 -3.12 6.01
N GLY A 493 -9.05 -4.25 6.60
CA GLY A 493 -7.92 -4.36 7.52
C GLY A 493 -8.22 -3.71 8.88
N ASP A 494 -7.19 -3.20 9.54
CA ASP A 494 -7.29 -2.62 10.89
C ASP A 494 -7.61 -1.12 10.92
N GLY A 495 -7.72 -0.47 9.75
CA GLY A 495 -8.01 0.95 9.62
C GLY A 495 -6.83 1.89 9.90
N SER A 496 -5.63 1.36 10.16
CA SER A 496 -4.42 2.14 10.44
C SER A 496 -3.85 2.85 9.20
N GLN A 497 -4.36 2.55 8.00
CA GLN A 497 -3.82 3.12 6.77
C GLN A 497 -4.08 4.62 6.71
N ILE A 498 -3.06 5.41 6.34
CA ILE A 498 -3.11 6.87 6.29
C ILE A 498 -3.29 7.35 4.86
N ARG A 499 -4.19 8.33 4.68
CA ARG A 499 -4.45 8.99 3.40
C ARG A 499 -4.59 10.49 3.61
N SER A 500 -4.14 11.24 2.61
CA SER A 500 -4.36 12.68 2.45
C SER A 500 -5.50 12.92 1.45
N TRP A 501 -6.61 13.50 1.89
CA TRP A 501 -7.85 13.62 1.09
C TRP A 501 -7.99 14.97 0.41
N CYS A 502 -8.10 14.96 -0.93
CA CYS A 502 -8.20 16.16 -1.74
C CYS A 502 -9.63 16.36 -2.24
N TYR A 503 -10.23 17.52 -1.97
CA TYR A 503 -11.57 17.82 -2.48
C TYR A 503 -11.52 18.09 -3.99
N ILE A 504 -12.57 17.67 -4.71
CA ILE A 504 -12.61 17.70 -6.18
C ILE A 504 -12.40 19.09 -6.76
N ASP A 505 -12.94 20.13 -6.13
CA ASP A 505 -12.77 21.51 -6.61
C ASP A 505 -11.32 21.98 -6.51
N ASP A 506 -10.61 21.60 -5.45
CA ASP A 506 -9.18 21.90 -5.30
C ASP A 506 -8.38 21.17 -6.38
N PHE A 507 -8.70 19.89 -6.60
CA PHE A 507 -8.06 19.10 -7.65
C PHE A 507 -8.29 19.70 -9.04
N CYS A 508 -9.53 20.04 -9.39
CA CYS A 508 -9.87 20.69 -10.66
C CYS A 508 -9.21 22.07 -10.80
N SER A 509 -9.08 22.84 -9.71
CA SER A 509 -8.33 24.10 -9.74
C SER A 509 -6.86 23.89 -10.11
N ALA A 510 -6.21 22.83 -9.62
CA ALA A 510 -4.86 22.48 -10.03
C ALA A 510 -4.77 22.14 -11.52
N LEU A 511 -5.72 21.35 -12.04
CA LEU A 511 -5.77 20.98 -13.46
C LEU A 511 -5.94 22.20 -14.37
N VAL A 512 -6.85 23.12 -14.02
CA VAL A 512 -7.04 24.38 -14.76
C VAL A 512 -5.73 25.18 -14.80
N ARG A 513 -5.03 25.30 -13.65
CA ARG A 513 -3.71 25.96 -13.59
C ARG A 513 -2.68 25.25 -14.46
N MET A 514 -2.67 23.92 -14.50
CA MET A 514 -1.78 23.16 -15.37
C MET A 514 -2.07 23.39 -16.86
N LEU A 515 -3.34 23.59 -17.24
CA LEU A 515 -3.70 23.94 -18.61
C LEU A 515 -3.22 25.36 -18.99
N GLU A 516 -3.35 26.31 -18.07
CA GLU A 516 -3.08 27.73 -18.30
C GLU A 516 -1.58 28.10 -18.19
N ARG A 517 -0.85 27.52 -17.23
CA ARG A 517 0.52 27.93 -16.89
C ARG A 517 1.55 27.28 -17.81
N ARG A 518 2.33 28.07 -18.53
CA ARG A 518 3.40 27.55 -19.40
C ARG A 518 4.47 26.79 -18.60
N GLU A 519 4.68 27.20 -17.36
CA GLU A 519 5.59 26.61 -16.39
C GLU A 519 5.23 25.17 -16.03
N ALA A 520 4.02 24.71 -16.34
CA ALA A 520 3.63 23.31 -16.14
C ALA A 520 4.11 22.39 -17.27
N ILE A 521 4.48 22.92 -18.44
CA ILE A 521 4.93 22.10 -19.58
C ILE A 521 6.25 21.40 -19.22
N GLY A 522 6.33 20.10 -19.47
CA GLY A 522 7.48 19.26 -19.14
C GLY A 522 7.51 18.78 -17.68
N GLU A 523 6.63 19.32 -16.83
CA GLU A 523 6.62 19.05 -15.40
C GLU A 523 5.60 17.98 -15.00
N ASP A 524 5.90 17.32 -13.89
CA ASP A 524 4.99 16.44 -13.14
C ASP A 524 4.63 17.07 -11.79
N PHE A 525 3.42 16.80 -11.29
CA PHE A 525 2.90 17.39 -10.06
C PHE A 525 2.16 16.39 -9.19
N ASN A 526 2.53 16.35 -7.91
CA ASN A 526 1.75 15.74 -6.84
C ASN A 526 0.63 16.71 -6.43
N ILE A 527 -0.63 16.33 -6.65
CA ILE A 527 -1.79 17.14 -6.29
C ILE A 527 -2.62 16.42 -5.24
N GLY A 528 -2.76 17.04 -4.08
CA GLY A 528 -3.53 16.56 -2.95
C GLY A 528 -3.78 17.66 -1.91
N ASN A 529 -4.11 17.27 -0.68
CA ASN A 529 -4.20 18.18 0.45
C ASN A 529 -3.56 17.54 1.69
N ALA A 530 -2.27 17.83 1.92
CA ALA A 530 -1.49 17.26 3.01
C ALA A 530 -2.06 17.60 4.41
N SER A 531 -2.81 18.69 4.54
CA SER A 531 -3.48 19.09 5.79
C SER A 531 -4.71 18.22 6.10
N ASN A 532 -5.31 17.58 5.09
CA ASN A 532 -6.45 16.66 5.27
C ASN A 532 -5.96 15.21 5.41
N THR A 533 -5.00 14.97 6.31
CA THR A 533 -4.38 13.64 6.51
C THR A 533 -4.89 12.99 7.78
N LEU A 534 -5.40 11.76 7.67
CA LEU A 534 -5.86 10.94 8.78
C LEU A 534 -5.87 9.46 8.39
N ASN A 535 -6.02 8.59 9.39
CA ASN A 535 -6.20 7.16 9.15
C ASN A 535 -7.64 6.81 8.72
N ILE A 536 -7.85 5.61 8.18
CA ILE A 536 -9.15 5.16 7.69
C ILE A 536 -10.19 5.03 8.81
N LEU A 537 -9.79 4.65 10.03
CA LEU A 537 -10.70 4.55 11.17
C LEU A 537 -11.27 5.91 11.58
N ASP A 538 -10.42 6.92 11.69
CA ASP A 538 -10.83 8.28 12.06
C ASP A 538 -11.64 8.93 10.94
N LEU A 539 -11.35 8.62 9.68
CA LEU A 539 -12.22 9.00 8.57
C LEU A 539 -13.62 8.37 8.71
N ALA A 540 -13.70 7.07 9.02
CA ALA A 540 -14.99 6.40 9.18
C ALA A 540 -15.82 7.01 10.31
N ARG A 541 -15.19 7.27 11.48
CA ARG A 541 -15.82 7.93 12.62
C ARG A 541 -16.33 9.33 12.24
N LYS A 542 -15.47 10.15 11.64
CA LYS A 542 -15.83 11.50 11.20
C LYS A 542 -16.98 11.51 10.21
N VAL A 543 -17.02 10.57 9.26
CA VAL A 543 -18.14 10.42 8.33
C VAL A 543 -19.43 10.04 9.07
N VAL A 544 -19.38 9.09 10.00
CA VAL A 544 -20.54 8.67 10.80
C VAL A 544 -21.10 9.86 11.61
N ASP A 545 -20.23 10.63 12.25
CA ASP A 545 -20.60 11.81 13.01
C ASP A 545 -21.26 12.87 12.13
N LEU A 546 -20.65 13.19 10.97
CA LEU A 546 -21.18 14.19 10.04
C LEU A 546 -22.47 13.75 9.33
N CYS A 547 -22.67 12.44 9.15
CA CYS A 547 -23.93 11.89 8.66
C CYS A 547 -25.07 12.01 9.69
N GLY A 548 -24.76 12.26 10.96
CA GLY A 548 -25.74 12.28 12.05
C GLY A 548 -26.22 10.88 12.44
N ALA A 549 -25.35 9.86 12.31
CA ALA A 549 -25.70 8.45 12.50
C ALA A 549 -24.89 7.77 13.62
N PRO A 550 -24.92 8.27 14.88
CA PRO A 550 -24.01 7.84 15.95
C PRO A 550 -24.10 6.34 16.30
N ASP A 551 -25.25 5.70 16.02
CA ASP A 551 -25.48 4.27 16.28
C ASP A 551 -24.89 3.34 15.18
N THR A 552 -24.25 3.92 14.14
CA THR A 552 -23.63 3.14 13.07
C THR A 552 -22.45 2.33 13.57
N ARG A 553 -22.58 1.00 13.53
CA ARG A 553 -21.49 0.07 13.89
C ARG A 553 -20.37 0.09 12.85
N ILE A 554 -19.13 0.26 13.31
CA ILE A 554 -17.91 0.07 12.51
C ILE A 554 -17.44 -1.39 12.64
N LYS A 555 -17.21 -2.05 11.52
CA LYS A 555 -16.71 -3.44 11.44
C LYS A 555 -15.38 -3.46 10.70
N PHE A 556 -14.45 -4.26 11.19
CA PHE A 556 -13.21 -4.56 10.49
C PHE A 556 -13.38 -5.87 9.72
N ILE A 557 -13.03 -5.85 8.44
CA ILE A 557 -13.10 -7.01 7.56
C ILE A 557 -11.75 -7.28 6.92
N ASP A 558 -11.44 -8.56 6.71
CA ASP A 558 -10.21 -8.98 6.07
C ASP A 558 -10.12 -8.43 4.64
N HIS A 559 -8.92 -8.02 4.25
CA HIS A 559 -8.64 -7.53 2.91
C HIS A 559 -7.69 -8.50 2.19
N PRO A 560 -8.13 -9.16 1.11
CA PRO A 560 -7.35 -10.24 0.49
C PRO A 560 -6.14 -9.76 -0.32
N PHE A 561 -5.93 -8.44 -0.44
CA PHE A 561 -4.85 -7.86 -1.23
C PHE A 561 -4.02 -6.88 -0.40
N PRO A 562 -2.69 -6.79 -0.62
CA PRO A 562 -1.86 -5.81 0.07
C PRO A 562 -2.36 -4.40 -0.14
N ASP A 563 -2.40 -3.59 0.93
CA ASP A 563 -2.78 -2.18 0.85
C ASP A 563 -1.59 -1.24 1.02
N ILE A 564 -1.75 -0.03 0.53
CA ILE A 564 -0.78 1.04 0.72
C ILE A 564 -0.94 1.52 2.17
N SER A 565 0.13 1.57 2.94
CA SER A 565 0.06 1.98 4.35
C SER A 565 -0.11 3.49 4.47
N ILE A 566 0.69 4.29 3.77
CA ILE A 566 0.71 5.75 3.92
C ILE A 566 0.73 6.44 2.55
N ARG A 567 -0.12 7.46 2.37
CA ARG A 567 -0.09 8.36 1.21
C ARG A 567 -0.27 9.82 1.63
N VAL A 568 0.81 10.57 1.62
CA VAL A 568 0.84 12.00 1.93
C VAL A 568 1.75 12.70 0.92
N PRO A 569 1.26 13.65 0.11
CA PRO A 569 2.09 14.35 -0.86
C PRO A 569 2.91 15.47 -0.22
N SER A 570 4.08 15.75 -0.79
CA SER A 570 4.64 17.10 -0.78
C SER A 570 3.95 17.93 -1.87
N LEU A 571 3.53 19.15 -1.54
CA LEU A 571 2.87 20.08 -2.47
C LEU A 571 3.78 21.24 -2.91
N ALA A 572 5.06 21.22 -2.52
CA ALA A 572 5.97 22.35 -2.69
C ALA A 572 6.12 22.79 -4.16
N LYS A 573 6.24 21.83 -5.08
CA LYS A 573 6.38 22.11 -6.52
C LYS A 573 5.11 22.72 -7.11
N ALA A 574 3.94 22.16 -6.79
CA ALA A 574 2.65 22.68 -7.23
C ALA A 574 2.38 24.08 -6.65
N GLN A 575 2.75 24.34 -5.40
CA GLN A 575 2.68 25.67 -4.79
C GLN A 575 3.57 26.68 -5.51
N SER A 576 4.82 26.31 -5.79
CA SER A 576 5.81 27.18 -6.43
C SER A 576 5.45 27.51 -7.88
N LEU A 577 5.17 26.49 -8.71
CA LEU A 577 5.00 26.67 -10.15
C LEU A 577 3.55 26.99 -10.56
N LEU A 578 2.56 26.47 -9.85
CA LEU A 578 1.14 26.65 -10.19
C LEU A 578 0.43 27.66 -9.28
N GLY A 579 1.03 28.05 -8.17
CA GLY A 579 0.34 28.76 -7.09
C GLY A 579 -0.78 27.93 -6.48
N TYR A 580 -0.71 26.59 -6.58
CA TYR A 580 -1.75 25.70 -6.06
C TYR A 580 -1.75 25.70 -4.53
N LYS A 581 -2.89 26.02 -3.93
CA LYS A 581 -3.13 25.87 -2.50
C LYS A 581 -4.52 25.26 -2.31
N PRO A 582 -4.65 24.11 -1.64
CA PRO A 582 -5.96 23.55 -1.33
C PRO A 582 -6.73 24.51 -0.42
N ARG A 583 -8.03 24.69 -0.68
CA ARG A 583 -8.89 25.66 0.00
C ARG A 583 -9.87 25.01 0.96
N TYR A 584 -10.19 23.73 0.75
CA TYR A 584 -11.18 23.04 1.56
C TYR A 584 -10.50 22.18 2.64
N ASP A 585 -10.83 22.46 3.89
CA ASP A 585 -10.58 21.53 4.98
C ASP A 585 -11.45 20.28 4.83
N LEU A 586 -11.10 19.22 5.56
CA LEU A 586 -11.77 17.92 5.43
C LEU A 586 -13.26 17.98 5.84
N ASP A 587 -13.61 18.73 6.88
CA ASP A 587 -14.97 18.74 7.42
C ASP A 587 -15.93 19.48 6.48
N SER A 588 -15.54 20.64 5.95
CA SER A 588 -16.34 21.38 4.98
C SER A 588 -16.53 20.58 3.69
N ALA A 589 -15.47 19.97 3.17
CA ALA A 589 -15.53 19.11 1.99
C ALA A 589 -16.39 17.86 2.20
N LEU A 590 -16.32 17.23 3.38
CA LEU A 590 -17.16 16.08 3.73
C LEU A 590 -18.63 16.47 3.82
N ARG A 591 -18.98 17.60 4.41
CA ARG A 591 -20.38 18.08 4.47
C ARG A 591 -20.98 18.24 3.08
N LEU A 592 -20.31 18.96 2.19
CA LEU A 592 -20.73 19.12 0.79
C LEU A 592 -20.92 17.78 0.08
N THR A 593 -20.01 16.84 0.34
CA THR A 593 -20.04 15.50 -0.23
C THR A 593 -21.21 14.67 0.33
N ILE A 594 -21.42 14.70 1.65
CA ILE A 594 -22.49 13.97 2.35
C ILE A 594 -23.86 14.50 1.94
N ASP A 595 -24.04 15.82 1.88
CA ASP A 595 -25.31 16.43 1.49
C ASP A 595 -25.69 16.01 0.06
N TRP A 596 -24.73 16.01 -0.87
CA TRP A 596 -24.97 15.51 -2.22
C TRP A 596 -25.37 14.02 -2.22
N TYR A 597 -24.67 13.15 -1.48
CA TYR A 597 -25.04 11.74 -1.41
C TYR A 597 -26.39 11.51 -0.72
N ARG A 598 -26.77 12.36 0.25
CA ARG A 598 -28.07 12.29 0.92
C ARG A 598 -29.21 12.58 -0.06
N GLU A 599 -29.04 13.57 -0.92
CA GLU A 599 -30.00 13.90 -1.99
C GLU A 599 -30.13 12.80 -3.05
N HIS A 600 -29.06 12.02 -3.26
CA HIS A 600 -28.98 10.99 -4.32
C HIS A 600 -28.96 9.56 -3.76
N LEU A 601 -29.30 9.35 -2.49
CA LEU A 601 -29.11 8.07 -1.79
C LEU A 601 -29.84 6.91 -2.48
N ASP A 602 -31.03 7.16 -3.03
CA ASP A 602 -31.84 6.16 -3.73
C ASP A 602 -31.11 5.52 -4.91
N PHE A 603 -30.27 6.29 -5.63
CA PHE A 603 -29.47 5.76 -6.73
C PHE A 603 -28.49 4.70 -6.23
N PHE A 604 -27.73 5.01 -5.18
CA PHE A 604 -26.69 4.15 -4.64
C PHE A 604 -27.26 2.91 -3.94
N VAL A 605 -28.38 3.04 -3.22
CA VAL A 605 -29.02 1.90 -2.55
C VAL A 605 -29.65 0.94 -3.56
N LYS A 606 -30.23 1.44 -4.67
CA LYS A 606 -30.78 0.59 -5.74
C LYS A 606 -29.67 -0.14 -6.49
N ASP A 607 -28.59 0.54 -6.84
CA ASP A 607 -27.44 -0.06 -7.53
C ASP A 607 -26.81 -1.18 -6.70
N GLU A 608 -26.66 -0.99 -5.39
CA GLU A 608 -26.13 -2.01 -4.48
C GLU A 608 -27.03 -3.26 -4.43
N ARG A 609 -28.37 -3.09 -4.43
CA ARG A 609 -29.33 -4.22 -4.48
C ARG A 609 -29.24 -4.98 -5.79
N LEU A 610 -29.13 -4.27 -6.92
CA LEU A 610 -28.98 -4.89 -8.24
C LEU A 610 -27.65 -5.64 -8.35
N ALA A 611 -26.56 -5.06 -7.86
CA ALA A 611 -25.25 -5.70 -7.82
C ALA A 611 -25.21 -6.91 -6.86
N ALA A 612 -25.98 -6.91 -5.78
CA ALA A 612 -26.15 -8.07 -4.91
C ALA A 612 -26.95 -9.18 -5.59
N ALA A 613 -28.04 -8.85 -6.29
CA ALA A 613 -28.87 -9.80 -7.02
C ALA A 613 -28.15 -10.46 -8.21
N ALA A 614 -27.22 -9.75 -8.87
CA ALA A 614 -26.41 -10.31 -9.95
C ALA A 614 -25.27 -11.23 -9.47
N ARG A 615 -24.98 -11.26 -8.16
CA ARG A 615 -23.93 -12.09 -7.54
C ARG A 615 -24.47 -13.36 -6.86
N GLY A 616 -25.79 -13.44 -6.65
CA GLY A 616 -26.50 -14.65 -6.17
C GLY A 616 -27.09 -15.40 -7.33
#